data_AF-A0A967MD27-F1
#
_entry.id   AF-A0A967MD27-F1
#
_cell.length_a   1.000
_cell.length_b   1.000
_cell.length_c   1.000
_cell.angle_alpha   90.00
_cell.angle_beta   90.00
_cell.angle_gamma   90.00
#
_symmetry.space_group_name_H-M   'P 1'
#
loop_
_entity.id
_entity.type
_entity.pdbx_description
1 polymer ?
#
loop_
_entity_poly.entity_id
_entity_poly.type
_entity_poly.pdbx_seq_one_letter_code
_entity_poly.pdbx_strand_id
1 'polypeptide(L)'
;SGGLDDELRRRLAAEAFFHTASYDAAIVGWMGVDRVMAMRNRGELRYGENPHQAAAVFAEDGATPWWVEAIQHQGKEMSFNNYADTEAAWRLAAELGD
;
A
#
# COMPACT_ATOMS: atom_id res chain seq x y z
N SER A 1 30.71 -17.36 -14.26
CA SER A 1 29.39 -17.46 -14.91
C SER A 1 28.53 -16.32 -14.36
N GLY A 2 28.12 -15.38 -15.21
CA GLY A 2 27.38 -14.16 -14.82
C GLY A 2 25.86 -14.33 -14.79
N GLY A 3 25.37 -15.45 -14.26
CA GLY A 3 23.93 -15.69 -14.13
C GLY A 3 23.35 -14.98 -12.90
N LEU A 4 22.06 -14.67 -12.94
CA LEU A 4 21.32 -14.24 -11.73
C LEU A 4 21.39 -15.37 -10.68
N ASP A 5 21.47 -15.04 -9.40
CA ASP A 5 21.31 -16.05 -8.35
C ASP A 5 19.83 -16.47 -8.19
N ASP A 6 19.60 -17.54 -7.43
CA ASP A 6 18.25 -18.07 -7.21
C ASP A 6 17.32 -17.12 -6.44
N GLU A 7 17.87 -16.30 -5.56
CA GLU A 7 17.11 -15.34 -4.77
C GLU A 7 16.57 -14.22 -5.67
N LEU A 8 17.43 -13.68 -6.51
CA LEU A 8 17.10 -12.68 -7.51
C LEU A 8 16.08 -13.22 -8.52
N ARG A 9 16.25 -14.47 -8.99
CA ARG A 9 15.25 -15.14 -9.84
C ARG A 9 13.88 -15.21 -9.17
N ARG A 10 13.81 -15.64 -7.90
CA ARG A 10 12.54 -15.74 -7.16
C ARG A 10 11.88 -14.37 -7.00
N ARG A 11 12.66 -13.35 -6.63
CA ARG A 11 12.14 -11.98 -6.46
C ARG A 11 11.59 -11.42 -7.77
N LEU A 12 12.31 -11.60 -8.88
CA LEU A 12 11.85 -11.15 -10.20
C LEU A 12 10.62 -11.91 -10.68
N ALA A 13 10.55 -13.22 -10.43
CA ALA A 13 9.36 -14.02 -10.76
C ALA A 13 8.14 -13.54 -9.97
N ALA A 14 8.29 -13.28 -8.66
CA ALA A 14 7.22 -12.72 -7.83
C ALA A 14 6.73 -11.37 -8.36
N GLU A 15 7.65 -10.46 -8.74
CA GLU A 15 7.27 -9.16 -9.33
C GLU A 15 6.55 -9.33 -10.68
N ALA A 16 6.99 -10.26 -11.53
CA ALA A 16 6.33 -10.54 -12.81
C ALA A 16 4.91 -11.07 -12.62
N PHE A 17 4.70 -12.01 -11.68
CA PHE A 17 3.36 -12.52 -11.36
C PHE A 17 2.47 -11.46 -10.70
N PHE A 18 3.03 -10.59 -9.86
CA PHE A 18 2.28 -9.46 -9.31
C PHE A 18 1.84 -8.51 -10.43
N HIS A 19 2.72 -8.21 -11.38
CA HIS A 19 2.40 -7.35 -12.51
C HIS A 19 1.24 -7.91 -13.36
N THR A 20 1.25 -9.20 -13.68
CA THR A 20 0.13 -9.83 -14.42
C THR A 20 -1.16 -9.86 -13.59
N ALA A 21 -1.08 -10.14 -12.28
CA ALA A 21 -2.24 -10.12 -11.40
C ALA A 21 -2.86 -8.71 -11.28
N SER A 22 -2.03 -7.67 -11.22
CA SER A 22 -2.45 -6.27 -11.22
C SER A 22 -3.16 -5.90 -12.53
N TYR A 23 -2.62 -6.33 -13.66
CA TYR A 23 -3.26 -6.15 -14.96
C TYR A 23 -4.63 -6.82 -15.06
N ASP A 24 -4.74 -8.08 -14.60
CA ASP A 24 -6.03 -8.81 -14.60
C ASP A 24 -7.05 -8.16 -13.64
N ALA A 25 -6.62 -7.70 -12.46
CA ALA A 25 -7.46 -6.95 -11.54
C ALA A 25 -8.04 -5.69 -12.19
N ALA A 26 -7.21 -4.95 -12.93
CA ALA A 26 -7.65 -3.76 -13.67
C ALA A 26 -8.68 -4.09 -14.77
N ILE A 27 -8.52 -5.20 -15.50
CA ILE A 27 -9.52 -5.67 -16.48
C ILE A 27 -10.85 -5.99 -15.79
N VAL A 28 -10.82 -6.72 -14.69
CA VAL A 28 -12.02 -7.11 -13.92
C VAL A 28 -12.74 -5.86 -13.39
N GLY A 29 -11.98 -4.88 -12.88
CA GLY A 29 -12.50 -3.57 -12.48
C GLY A 29 -13.16 -2.81 -13.65
N TRP A 30 -12.53 -2.79 -14.83
CA TRP A 30 -13.09 -2.17 -16.04
C TRP A 30 -14.41 -2.84 -16.49
N MET A 31 -14.56 -4.15 -16.27
CA MET A 31 -15.83 -4.86 -16.52
C MET A 31 -16.93 -4.54 -15.49
N GLY A 32 -16.64 -3.67 -14.51
CA GLY A 32 -17.59 -3.26 -13.46
C GLY A 32 -17.68 -4.22 -12.29
N VAL A 33 -16.66 -5.09 -12.11
CA VAL A 33 -16.62 -6.06 -11.01
C VAL A 33 -15.52 -5.68 -10.04
N ASP A 34 -15.90 -5.11 -8.90
CA ASP A 34 -14.96 -4.79 -7.82
C ASP A 34 -14.81 -5.97 -6.85
N ARG A 35 -13.98 -6.95 -7.23
CA ARG A 35 -13.75 -8.18 -6.44
C ARG A 35 -12.27 -8.56 -6.28
N VAL A 36 -11.39 -7.94 -7.06
CA VAL A 36 -9.96 -8.25 -7.10
C VAL A 36 -9.21 -6.94 -7.06
N MET A 37 -8.37 -6.76 -6.04
CA MET A 37 -7.51 -5.60 -5.88
C MET A 37 -6.07 -6.06 -5.74
N ALA A 38 -5.17 -5.51 -6.56
CA ALA A 38 -3.74 -5.75 -6.41
C ALA A 38 -3.16 -4.76 -5.40
N MET A 39 -2.79 -5.24 -4.23
CA MET A 39 -2.30 -4.40 -3.12
C MET A 39 -0.77 -4.49 -3.01
N ARG A 40 -0.07 -3.36 -3.01
CA ARG A 40 1.36 -3.27 -2.67
C ARG A 40 1.54 -2.95 -1.20
N ASN A 41 2.38 -3.73 -0.51
CA ASN A 41 2.87 -3.37 0.83
C ASN A 41 3.74 -2.11 0.71
N ARG A 42 3.43 -1.07 1.49
CA ARG A 42 4.12 0.22 1.52
C ARG A 42 4.99 0.39 2.76
N GLY A 43 4.94 -0.53 3.70
CA GLY A 43 5.77 -0.53 4.90
C GLY A 43 5.06 -1.17 6.09
N GLU A 44 5.84 -1.86 6.91
CA GLU A 44 5.39 -2.32 8.23
C GLU A 44 5.23 -1.14 9.17
N LEU A 45 4.25 -1.24 10.08
CA LEU A 45 3.97 -0.23 11.09
C LEU A 45 4.57 -0.63 12.43
N ARG A 46 4.77 0.38 13.29
CA ARG A 46 5.27 0.17 14.65
C ARG A 46 4.42 -0.82 15.45
N TYR A 47 3.11 -0.78 15.25
CA TYR A 47 2.09 -1.73 15.73
C TYR A 47 0.74 -1.40 15.09
N GLY A 48 -0.23 -2.31 15.24
CA GLY A 48 -1.63 -2.15 14.83
C GLY A 48 -2.40 -1.16 15.72
N GLU A 49 -3.66 -1.44 16.03
CA GLU A 49 -4.42 -0.59 16.97
C GLU A 49 -3.81 -0.61 18.37
N ASN A 50 -3.26 -1.76 18.77
CA ASN A 50 -2.63 -2.00 20.07
C ASN A 50 -1.18 -2.52 19.91
N PRO A 51 -0.28 -2.28 20.89
CA PRO A 51 1.14 -2.65 20.79
C PRO A 51 1.46 -4.13 20.53
N HIS A 52 0.54 -5.03 20.87
CA HIS A 52 0.72 -6.48 20.68
C HIS A 52 0.26 -6.97 19.29
N GLN A 53 -0.28 -6.08 18.46
CA GLN A 53 -0.78 -6.39 17.12
C GLN A 53 0.25 -5.91 16.09
N ALA A 54 0.62 -6.76 15.14
CA ALA A 54 1.40 -6.34 13.97
C ALA A 54 0.49 -5.66 12.94
N ALA A 55 1.04 -4.76 12.14
CA ALA A 55 0.32 -4.10 11.05
C ALA A 55 1.28 -3.61 9.97
N ALA A 56 0.76 -3.41 8.77
CA ALA A 56 1.44 -2.79 7.65
C ALA A 56 0.44 -1.93 6.86
N VAL A 57 0.95 -0.97 6.10
CA VAL A 57 0.13 -0.15 5.20
C VAL A 57 0.22 -0.72 3.80
N PHE A 58 -0.92 -0.85 3.15
CA PHE A 58 -1.02 -1.27 1.76
C PHE A 58 -1.68 -0.17 0.94
N ALA A 59 -1.33 -0.08 -0.33
CA ALA A 59 -2.03 0.73 -1.31
C ALA A 59 -2.30 -0.12 -2.55
N GLU A 60 -3.43 0.10 -3.20
CA GLU A 60 -3.69 -0.49 -4.51
C GLU A 60 -2.58 -0.11 -5.50
N ASP A 61 -2.24 -1.01 -6.42
CA ASP A 61 -1.24 -0.76 -7.45
C ASP A 61 -1.68 0.42 -8.33
N GLY A 62 -0.77 1.38 -8.53
CA GLY A 62 -1.07 2.62 -9.24
C GLY A 62 -1.85 3.68 -8.44
N ALA A 63 -2.38 3.38 -7.25
CA ALA A 63 -3.04 4.38 -6.41
C ALA A 63 -2.04 5.29 -5.68
N THR A 64 -2.41 6.57 -5.55
CA THR A 64 -1.62 7.63 -4.91
C THR A 64 -2.40 8.27 -3.74
N PRO A 65 -2.70 7.54 -2.66
CA PRO A 65 -3.30 8.13 -1.47
C PRO A 65 -2.33 9.13 -0.84
N TRP A 66 -2.83 10.11 -0.07
CA TRP A 66 -2.03 11.21 0.47
C TRP A 66 -0.77 10.73 1.22
N TRP A 67 -0.87 9.58 1.90
CA TRP A 67 0.22 9.05 2.70
C TRP A 67 1.36 8.41 1.90
N VAL A 68 1.16 8.08 0.62
CA VAL A 68 2.23 7.53 -0.23
C VAL A 68 3.30 8.58 -0.54
N GLU A 69 2.89 9.84 -0.68
CA GLU A 69 3.80 10.97 -0.96
C GLU A 69 4.07 11.84 0.27
N ALA A 70 3.40 11.56 1.40
CA ALA A 70 3.57 12.32 2.63
C ALA A 70 5.00 12.19 3.18
N ILE A 71 5.57 13.33 3.58
CA ILE A 71 6.88 13.40 4.21
C ILE A 71 6.68 13.66 5.70
N GLN A 72 7.12 12.72 6.55
CA GLN A 72 7.17 12.94 7.98
C GLN A 72 8.40 13.76 8.36
N HIS A 73 8.21 15.04 8.72
CA HIS A 73 9.32 15.93 9.07
C HIS A 73 9.91 15.69 10.47
N GLN A 74 9.10 15.21 11.42
CA GLN A 74 9.46 15.04 12.84
C GLN A 74 8.62 13.92 13.47
N GLY A 75 9.04 13.46 14.66
CA GLY A 75 8.32 12.48 15.47
C GLY A 75 8.76 11.04 15.24
N LYS A 76 8.16 10.12 15.99
CA LYS A 76 8.38 8.67 15.82
C LYS A 76 7.63 8.19 14.58
N GLU A 77 8.04 7.05 14.01
CA GLU A 77 7.29 6.37 12.96
C GLU A 77 5.80 6.24 13.32
N MET A 78 4.97 6.44 12.31
CA MET A 78 3.52 6.42 12.39
C MET A 78 3.00 5.05 12.85
N SER A 79 2.03 5.04 13.77
CA SER A 79 1.26 3.84 14.14
C SER A 79 -0.01 3.71 13.29
N PHE A 80 -0.68 2.56 13.36
CA PHE A 80 -1.98 2.37 12.67
C PHE A 80 -2.99 3.46 13.00
N ASN A 81 -3.16 3.79 14.29
CA ASN A 81 -4.09 4.83 14.71
C ASN A 81 -3.69 6.20 14.13
N ASN A 82 -2.39 6.49 13.99
CA ASN A 82 -1.97 7.76 13.38
C ASN A 82 -2.37 7.84 11.90
N TYR A 83 -2.24 6.73 11.14
CA TYR A 83 -2.74 6.70 9.76
C TYR A 83 -4.26 6.86 9.69
N ALA A 84 -5.01 6.14 10.54
CA ALA A 84 -6.46 6.19 10.57
C ALA A 84 -6.99 7.60 10.95
N ASP A 85 -6.42 8.20 11.99
CA ASP A 85 -6.78 9.54 12.45
C ASP A 85 -6.43 10.61 11.40
N THR A 86 -5.27 10.48 10.74
CA THR A 86 -4.86 11.44 9.70
C THR A 86 -5.72 11.30 8.45
N GLU A 87 -6.13 10.10 8.06
CA GLU A 87 -7.06 9.89 6.96
C GLU A 87 -8.43 10.53 7.24
N ALA A 88 -8.95 10.35 8.46
CA ALA A 88 -10.20 11.00 8.87
C ALA A 88 -10.07 12.53 8.84
N ALA A 89 -8.97 13.08 9.38
CA ALA A 89 -8.72 14.52 9.37
C ALA A 89 -8.54 15.07 7.94
N TRP A 90 -7.83 14.35 7.07
CA TRP A 90 -7.60 14.72 5.68
C TRP A 90 -8.91 14.80 4.88
N ARG A 91 -9.77 13.78 4.99
CA ARG A 91 -11.09 13.78 4.35
C ARG A 91 -11.97 14.91 4.84
N LEU A 92 -12.04 15.12 6.17
CA LEU A 92 -12.84 16.19 6.75
C LEU A 92 -12.36 17.57 6.27
N ALA A 93 -11.05 17.79 6.22
CA ALA A 93 -10.49 19.06 5.72
C ALA A 93 -10.81 19.29 4.23
N ALA A 94 -10.80 18.22 3.41
CA ALA A 94 -11.17 18.30 2.01
C ALA A 94 -12.67 18.65 1.84
N GLU A 95 -13.56 18.02 2.62
CA GLU A 95 -15.02 18.28 2.56
C GLU A 95 -15.41 19.70 3.02
N LEU A 96 -14.69 20.27 3.98
CA LEU A 96 -14.94 21.63 4.48
C LEU A 96 -14.32 22.74 3.62
N GLY A 97 -13.43 22.38 2.69
CA GLY A 97 -12.76 23.31 1.79
C GLY A 97 -13.55 23.63 0.51
N ASP A 98 -14.61 22.87 0.24
CA ASP A 98 -15.60 23.08 -0.83
C ASP A 98 -16.78 23.95 -0.35
#